data_AF-A0A7X7DHY9-F1
#
_entry.id   AF-A0A7X7DHY9-F1
#
_cell.length_a   1.000
_cell.length_b   1.000
_cell.length_c   1.000
_cell.angle_alpha   90.00
_cell.angle_beta   90.00
_cell.angle_gamma   90.00
#
_symmetry.space_group_name_H-M   'P 1'
#
loop_
_entity.id
_entity.type
_entity.pdbx_description
1 polymer ?
#
loop_
_entity_poly.entity_id
_entity_poly.type
_entity_poly.pdbx_seq_one_letter_code
_entity_poly.pdbx_strand_id
1 'polypeptide(L)' 'MRIFQRHFSTKDEVGRGVGTYSMKFLGEKILKCKIGFESSESKGTIFWIAIPKKE' A
#
# COMPACT_ATOMS: atom_id res chain seq x y z
N MET A 1 12.33 1.56 0.33
CA MET A 1 11.41 0.44 0.05
C MET A 1 10.59 0.72 -1.20
N ARG A 2 10.35 -0.29 -2.05
CA ARG A 2 9.63 -0.17 -3.33
C ARG A 2 8.18 -0.69 -3.27
N ILE A 3 7.61 -0.78 -2.08
CA ILE A 3 6.39 -1.56 -1.82
C ILE A 3 5.15 -1.10 -2.61
N PHE A 4 5.04 0.17 -2.98
CA PHE A 4 3.93 0.70 -3.78
C PHE A 4 4.24 0.78 -5.29
N GLN A 5 5.39 0.28 -5.73
CA GLN A 5 5.73 0.25 -7.16
C GLN A 5 5.04 -0.93 -7.83
N ARG A 6 4.53 -0.69 -9.03
CA ARG A 6 3.94 -1.73 -9.87
C ARG A 6 5.02 -2.74 -10.29
N HIS A 7 4.65 -4.03 -10.33
CA HIS A 7 5.53 -5.15 -10.70
C HIS A 7 6.76 -5.34 -9.78
N PHE A 8 6.71 -4.84 -8.54
CA PHE A 8 7.74 -5.11 -7.54
C PHE A 8 7.24 -6.15 -6.52
N SER A 9 7.99 -7.24 -6.36
CA SER A 9 7.72 -8.33 -5.41
C SER A 9 9.04 -8.89 -4.89
N THR A 10 9.08 -9.33 -3.64
CA THR A 10 10.18 -10.12 -3.06
C THR A 10 9.85 -11.62 -3.01
N LYS A 11 8.69 -12.02 -3.51
CA LYS A 11 8.27 -13.41 -3.65
C LYS A 11 8.41 -13.85 -5.10
N ASP A 12 8.96 -15.03 -5.34
CA ASP A 12 9.37 -15.57 -6.66
C ASP A 12 8.22 -16.05 -7.56
N GLU A 13 6.99 -15.59 -7.33
CA GLU A 13 5.82 -16.01 -8.11
C GLU A 13 5.40 -14.94 -9.14
N VAL A 14 5.16 -15.40 -10.37
CA VAL A 14 4.68 -14.59 -11.50
C VAL A 14 3.31 -13.97 -11.21
N GLY A 15 3.10 -12.72 -11.62
CA GLY A 15 1.80 -12.02 -11.48
C GLY A 15 1.60 -11.28 -10.15
N ARG A 16 2.62 -11.22 -9.28
CA ARG A 16 2.60 -10.46 -8.02
C ARG A 16 3.13 -9.04 -8.18
N GLY A 17 3.03 -8.22 -7.12
CA GLY A 17 3.51 -6.83 -7.11
C GLY A 17 2.53 -5.80 -7.68
N VAL A 18 1.24 -6.17 -7.79
CA VAL A 18 0.16 -5.25 -8.16
C VAL A 18 -0.74 -4.86 -6.99
N GLY A 19 -0.82 -5.69 -5.94
CA GLY A 19 -1.78 -5.48 -4.84
C GLY A 19 -1.59 -4.16 -4.09
N THR A 20 -0.37 -3.90 -3.61
CA THR A 20 -0.02 -2.66 -2.89
C THR A 20 -0.02 -1.43 -3.81
N TYR A 21 0.37 -1.58 -5.07
CA TYR A 21 0.19 -0.53 -6.08
C TYR A 21 -1.29 -0.15 -6.24
N SER A 22 -2.17 -1.15 -6.42
CA SER A 22 -3.61 -0.94 -6.55
C SER A 22 -4.22 -0.32 -5.29
N MET A 23 -3.77 -0.72 -4.10
CA MET A 23 -4.16 -0.09 -2.82
C MET A 23 -3.86 1.41 -2.82
N LYS A 24 -2.63 1.82 -3.20
CA LYS A 24 -2.25 3.24 -3.24
C LYS A 24 -2.99 4.02 -4.32
N PHE A 25 -3.16 3.42 -5.51
CA PHE A 25 -3.92 4.04 -6.60
C PHE A 25 -5.38 4.27 -6.20
N LEU A 26 -6.06 3.24 -5.68
CA LEU A 26 -7.45 3.35 -5.24
C LEU A 26 -7.59 4.36 -4.11
N GLY A 27 -6.77 4.26 -3.07
CA GLY A 27 -6.85 5.15 -1.91
C GLY A 27 -6.55 6.62 -2.26
N GLU A 28 -5.43 6.89 -2.94
CA GLU A 28 -4.96 8.26 -3.13
C GLU A 28 -5.51 8.92 -4.39
N LYS A 29 -5.60 8.19 -5.50
CA LYS A 29 -6.03 8.77 -6.78
C LYS A 29 -7.55 8.78 -6.95
N ILE A 30 -8.22 7.70 -6.54
CA ILE A 30 -9.68 7.58 -6.67
C ILE A 30 -10.39 8.18 -5.46
N LEU A 31 -10.08 7.69 -4.26
CA LEU A 31 -10.80 8.06 -3.03
C LEU A 31 -10.28 9.33 -2.33
N LYS A 32 -9.21 9.94 -2.84
CA LYS A 32 -8.58 11.15 -2.26
C LYS A 32 -8.18 11.01 -0.78
N CYS A 33 -7.89 9.78 -0.36
CA CYS A 33 -7.38 9.46 0.97
C CYS A 33 -5.84 9.49 0.97
N LYS A 34 -5.23 9.26 2.15
CA LYS A 34 -3.79 8.98 2.24
C LYS A 34 -3.56 7.51 2.55
N ILE A 35 -2.56 6.91 1.90
CA ILE A 35 -2.19 5.51 2.09
C ILE A 35 -0.73 5.43 2.54
N GLY A 36 -0.51 4.62 3.59
CA GLY A 36 0.84 4.36 4.08
C GLY A 36 0.98 2.99 4.71
N PHE A 37 2.20 2.72 5.15
CA PHE A 37 2.53 1.51 5.88
C PHE A 37 3.69 1.80 6.84
N GLU A 38 3.76 1.01 7.90
CA GLU A 38 4.88 0.95 8.83
C GLU A 38 5.31 -0.52 8.95
N SER A 39 6.61 -0.78 9.03
CA SER A 39 7.15 -2.13 9.14
C SER A 39 8.33 -2.14 10.09
N SER A 40 8.32 -3.08 11.03
CA SER A 40 9.43 -3.33 11.95
C SER A 40 9.40 -4.81 12.34
N GLU A 41 10.56 -5.35 12.74
CA GLU A 41 10.63 -6.75 13.18
C GLU A 41 9.72 -7.03 14.39
N SER A 42 9.64 -6.09 15.34
CA SER A 42 8.88 -6.26 16.58
C SER A 42 7.37 -6.07 16.43
N LYS A 43 6.91 -5.21 15.51
CA LYS A 43 5.47 -4.92 15.31
C LYS A 43 4.87 -5.60 14.06
N GLY A 44 5.69 -6.25 13.26
CA GLY A 44 5.30 -6.72 11.93
C GLY A 44 5.06 -5.55 10.97
N THR A 45 4.14 -5.75 10.02
CA THR A 45 3.80 -4.75 9.00
C THR A 45 2.36 -4.30 9.15
N ILE A 46 2.17 -2.99 9.31
CA ILE A 46 0.86 -2.34 9.43
C ILE A 46 0.64 -1.51 8.18
N PHE A 47 -0.45 -1.79 7.46
CA PHE A 47 -0.93 -0.92 6.38
C PHE A 47 -2.10 -0.10 6.90
N TRP A 48 -2.19 1.16 6.47
CA TRP A 48 -3.25 2.07 6.90
C TRP A 48 -3.78 2.93 5.77
N ILE A 49 -5.01 3.39 5.96
CA ILE A 49 -5.68 4.41 5.15
C ILE A 49 -6.16 5.53 6.07
N ALA A 50 -5.86 6.78 5.72
CA ALA A 50 -6.41 7.94 6.39
C ALA A 50 -7.46 8.58 5.49
N ILE A 51 -8.72 8.50 5.94
CA ILE A 51 -9.89 9.03 5.23
C ILE A 51 -10.17 10.44 5.78
N PRO A 52 -10.40 11.45 4.92
CA PRO A 52 -10.81 12.77 5.39
C PRO A 52 -12.12 12.67 6.19
N LYS A 53 -12.17 13.31 7.36
CA LYS A 53 -13.41 13.43 8.12
C LYS A 53 -14.35 14.36 7.34
N LYS A 54 -15.58 13.93 7.06
CA LYS A 54 -16.64 14.84 6.64
C LYS A 54 -17.05 15.67 7.86
N GLU A 55 -17.16 16.98 7.65
CA GLU A 55 -17.85 17.89 8.56
C GLU A 55 -19.36 17.65 8.52
#